data_AF-A0A0C2JGD4-F1
#
_entry.id   AF-A0A0C2JGD4-F1
#
_cell.length_a   1.000
_cell.length_b   1.000
_cell.length_c   1.000
_cell.angle_alpha   90.00
_cell.angle_beta   90.00
_cell.angle_gamma   90.00
#
_symmetry.space_group_name_H-M   'P 1'
#
loop_
_entity.id
_entity.type
_entity.pdbx_description
1 polymer ?
#
loop_
_entity_poly.entity_id
_entity_poly.type
_entity_poly.pdbx_seq_one_letter_code
_entity_poly.pdbx_strand_id
1 'polypeptide(L)'
;MVLCRENNEVKRLARLIGDVIKHTPENYAIEILRFVLDFHKDAVRKQIEHNSDPNESVCITIFHLTALSIIMESAGYIKVTHDHACGTITNAIDFCFYVMDHFGDNESVWEKASDVMVHLFDLLKLYEELSESFSEMIVERFYRSNFSCITTPFLILNNYYWGKYFNTGWTWWLSWCIFEHSLDYLENKDSNDYPLLVERLMKVYNPLIARQYYGTVDTQMSGSMIPLASHGLLLEGENAFNECVRALIELFLHPSIEVRSKDKRKGDSTVVRFYLEQVEKIVKSSTVLIEIVYMSFSPQETSRL
;
A
#
# COMPACT_ATOMS: atom_id res chain seq x y z
N MET A 1 -0.17 -16.29 27.89
CA MET A 1 -0.22 -14.96 27.27
C MET A 1 -1.58 -14.32 27.52
N VAL A 2 -1.72 -13.52 28.58
CA VAL A 2 -2.97 -12.88 29.03
C VAL A 2 -3.09 -11.42 28.54
N LEU A 3 -2.04 -10.90 27.90
CA LEU A 3 -1.91 -9.50 27.46
C LEU A 3 -2.90 -9.06 26.35
N CYS A 4 -3.63 -9.98 25.71
CA CYS A 4 -4.49 -9.67 24.57
C CYS A 4 -5.99 -9.61 24.87
N ARG A 5 -6.43 -9.82 26.12
CA ARG A 5 -7.87 -9.81 26.45
C ARG A 5 -8.50 -8.42 26.58
N GLU A 6 -7.70 -7.34 26.58
CA GLU A 6 -8.19 -5.96 26.65
C GLU A 6 -7.61 -5.08 25.52
N ASN A 7 -7.71 -5.55 24.27
CA ASN A 7 -7.30 -4.79 23.07
C ASN A 7 -7.89 -3.36 23.06
N ASN A 8 -9.05 -3.14 23.67
CA ASN A 8 -9.67 -1.82 23.77
C ASN A 8 -8.92 -0.82 24.66
N GLU A 9 -8.34 -1.25 25.79
CA GLU A 9 -7.66 -0.31 26.69
C GLU A 9 -6.32 0.16 26.12
N VAL A 10 -5.57 -0.74 25.49
CA VAL A 10 -4.33 -0.35 24.79
C VAL A 10 -4.63 0.59 23.62
N LYS A 11 -5.67 0.31 22.83
CA LYS A 11 -6.13 1.22 21.78
C LYS A 11 -6.56 2.58 22.33
N ARG A 12 -7.27 2.62 23.47
CA ARG A 12 -7.67 3.86 24.14
C ARG A 12 -6.47 4.65 24.61
N LEU A 13 -5.50 3.99 25.25
CA LEU A 13 -4.27 4.64 25.72
C LEU A 13 -3.43 5.16 24.56
N ALA A 14 -3.26 4.37 23.49
CA ALA A 14 -2.55 4.78 22.28
C ALA A 14 -3.20 6.03 21.65
N ARG A 15 -4.54 6.05 21.54
CA ARG A 15 -5.27 7.23 21.06
C ARG A 15 -5.07 8.44 21.97
N LEU A 16 -5.17 8.25 23.28
CA LEU A 16 -4.95 9.32 24.26
C LEU A 16 -3.54 9.92 24.14
N ILE A 17 -2.51 9.09 23.95
CA ILE A 17 -1.13 9.56 23.73
C ILE A 17 -1.06 10.37 22.42
N GLY A 18 -1.65 9.88 21.34
CA GLY A 18 -1.70 10.61 20.08
C GLY A 18 -2.46 11.94 20.20
N ASP A 19 -3.59 11.97 20.91
CA ASP A 19 -4.34 13.20 21.20
C ASP A 19 -3.50 14.19 22.02
N VAL A 20 -2.70 13.72 22.98
CA VAL A 20 -1.77 14.57 23.72
C VAL A 20 -0.74 15.18 22.78
N ILE A 21 -0.13 14.39 21.89
CA ILE A 21 0.84 14.90 20.89
C ILE A 21 0.18 15.96 20.00
N LYS A 22 -1.02 15.69 19.50
CA LYS A 22 -1.78 16.58 18.61
C LYS A 22 -2.06 17.95 19.22
N HIS A 23 -2.35 18.01 20.52
CA HIS A 23 -2.67 19.27 21.21
C HIS A 23 -1.45 19.92 21.88
N THR A 24 -0.28 19.31 21.75
CA THR A 24 0.98 19.87 22.28
C THR A 24 1.55 20.89 21.28
N PRO A 25 2.16 22.00 21.73
CA PRO A 25 2.81 22.95 20.82
C PRO A 25 3.93 22.29 19.99
N GLU A 26 4.08 22.74 18.75
CA GLU A 26 4.93 22.18 17.67
C GLU A 26 6.28 21.59 18.14
N ASN A 27 7.10 22.39 18.83
CA ASN A 27 8.44 21.96 19.27
C ASN A 27 8.40 20.89 20.37
N TYR A 28 7.39 20.91 21.23
CA TYR A 28 7.25 19.89 22.27
C TYR A 28 6.57 18.63 21.73
N ALA A 29 5.70 18.75 20.71
CA ALA A 29 5.01 17.62 20.11
C ALA A 29 6.01 16.63 19.48
N ILE A 30 7.06 17.13 18.80
CA ILE A 30 8.10 16.26 18.25
C ILE A 30 8.96 15.61 19.33
N GLU A 31 9.24 16.32 20.42
CA GLU A 31 9.99 15.74 21.55
C GLU A 31 9.19 14.62 22.21
N ILE A 32 7.89 14.83 22.46
CA ILE A 32 7.00 13.80 22.99
C ILE A 32 6.92 12.62 22.02
N LEU A 33 6.76 12.87 20.71
CA LEU A 33 6.75 11.81 19.71
C LEU A 33 8.05 11.00 19.74
N ARG A 34 9.21 11.67 19.83
CA ARG A 34 10.51 11.00 19.96
C ARG A 34 10.57 10.11 21.21
N PHE A 35 10.15 10.61 22.37
CA PHE A 35 10.11 9.82 23.60
C PHE A 35 9.20 8.58 23.48
N VAL A 36 8.06 8.74 22.83
CA VAL A 36 7.13 7.62 22.58
C VAL A 36 7.75 6.61 21.62
N LEU A 37 8.34 7.06 20.52
CA LEU A 37 9.05 6.20 19.57
C LEU A 37 10.17 5.42 20.27
N ASP A 38 11.03 6.10 21.03
CA ASP A 38 12.14 5.48 21.75
C ASP A 38 11.64 4.41 22.74
N PHE A 39 10.57 4.70 23.49
CA PHE A 39 9.95 3.72 24.40
C PHE A 39 9.53 2.43 23.69
N HIS A 40 8.81 2.54 22.57
CA HIS A 40 8.35 1.37 21.80
C HIS A 40 9.51 0.66 21.11
N LYS A 41 10.48 1.41 20.58
CA LYS A 41 11.67 0.86 19.91
C LYS A 41 12.55 0.05 20.85
N ASP A 42 12.81 0.58 22.05
CA ASP A 42 13.61 -0.10 23.05
C ASP A 42 12.93 -1.38 23.54
N ALA A 43 11.60 -1.36 23.65
CA ALA A 43 10.85 -2.56 24.01
C ALA A 43 11.00 -3.66 22.94
N VAL A 44 10.87 -3.31 21.65
CA VAL A 44 11.05 -4.26 20.54
C VAL A 44 12.49 -4.75 20.41
N ARG A 45 13.49 -3.86 20.53
CA ARG A 45 14.91 -4.26 20.51
C ARG A 45 15.23 -5.28 21.59
N LYS A 46 14.72 -5.09 22.81
CA LYS A 46 14.88 -6.07 23.89
C LYS A 46 14.27 -7.42 23.54
N GLN A 47 13.15 -7.46 22.81
CA GLN A 47 12.59 -8.73 22.34
C GLN A 47 13.49 -9.40 21.30
N ILE A 48 14.00 -8.63 20.34
CA ILE A 48 14.90 -9.11 19.30
C ILE A 48 16.22 -9.64 19.90
N GLU A 49 16.79 -8.94 20.87
CA GLU A 49 18.12 -9.25 21.41
C GLU A 49 18.13 -10.30 22.52
N HIS A 50 17.03 -10.43 23.28
CA HIS A 50 17.04 -11.21 24.53
C HIS A 50 15.95 -12.27 24.63
N ASN A 51 14.93 -12.26 23.75
CA ASN A 51 13.89 -13.27 23.80
C ASN A 51 14.30 -14.50 22.97
N SER A 52 14.38 -15.65 23.64
CA SER A 52 14.67 -16.93 23.00
C SER A 52 13.46 -17.58 22.33
N ASP A 53 12.23 -17.11 22.62
CA ASP A 53 10.99 -17.56 21.97
C ASP A 53 10.63 -16.63 20.80
N PRO A 54 10.80 -17.11 19.55
CA PRO A 54 10.49 -16.31 18.36
C PRO A 54 9.01 -15.90 18.27
N ASN A 55 8.09 -16.75 18.74
CA ASN A 55 6.65 -16.48 18.64
C ASN A 55 6.24 -15.37 19.60
N GLU A 56 6.79 -15.39 20.82
CA GLU A 56 6.58 -14.32 21.79
C GLU A 56 7.17 -13.00 21.27
N SER A 57 8.40 -13.04 20.72
CA SER A 57 9.05 -11.87 20.12
C SER A 57 8.22 -11.25 18.99
N VAL A 58 7.66 -12.08 18.09
CA VAL A 58 6.72 -11.64 17.05
C VAL A 58 5.48 -10.98 17.66
N CYS A 59 4.84 -11.62 18.63
CA CYS A 59 3.60 -11.10 19.24
C CYS A 59 3.82 -9.74 19.92
N ILE A 60 4.91 -9.60 20.68
CA ILE A 60 5.24 -8.35 21.36
C ILE A 60 5.65 -7.27 20.35
N THR A 61 6.37 -7.64 19.29
CA THR A 61 6.72 -6.70 18.21
C THR A 61 5.48 -6.15 17.52
N ILE A 62 4.55 -7.03 17.11
CA ILE A 62 3.26 -6.65 16.52
C ILE A 62 2.49 -5.73 17.47
N PHE A 63 2.48 -6.04 18.77
CA PHE A 63 1.83 -5.21 19.77
C PHE A 63 2.37 -3.78 19.79
N HIS A 64 3.69 -3.61 19.88
CA HIS A 64 4.30 -2.28 19.92
C HIS A 64 4.14 -1.50 18.62
N LEU A 65 4.28 -2.14 17.46
CA LEU A 65 4.05 -1.51 16.16
C LEU A 65 2.59 -1.08 15.95
N THR A 66 1.64 -1.92 16.39
CA THR A 66 0.21 -1.57 16.35
C THR A 66 -0.08 -0.34 17.21
N ALA A 67 0.47 -0.30 18.43
CA ALA A 67 0.30 0.86 19.32
C ALA A 67 0.90 2.13 18.69
N LEU A 68 2.11 2.03 18.12
CA LEU A 68 2.74 3.16 17.41
C LEU A 68 1.88 3.67 16.25
N SER A 69 1.39 2.77 15.39
CA SER A 69 0.52 3.17 14.27
C SER A 69 -0.72 3.94 14.76
N ILE A 70 -1.39 3.48 15.82
CA ILE A 70 -2.56 4.16 16.40
C ILE A 70 -2.20 5.53 16.99
N ILE A 71 -1.07 5.61 17.71
CA ILE A 71 -0.59 6.87 18.28
C ILE A 71 -0.35 7.88 17.16
N MET A 72 0.34 7.46 16.10
CA MET A 72 0.67 8.32 14.97
C MET A 72 -0.57 8.75 14.17
N GLU A 73 -1.50 7.82 13.92
CA GLU A 73 -2.79 8.12 13.31
C GLU A 73 -3.55 9.19 14.11
N SER A 74 -3.60 9.03 15.44
CA SER A 74 -4.33 9.94 16.34
C SER A 74 -3.63 11.30 16.50
N ALA A 75 -2.30 11.31 16.49
CA ALA A 75 -1.50 12.53 16.49
C ALA A 75 -1.76 13.38 15.23
N GLY A 76 -1.97 12.71 14.09
CA GLY A 76 -2.24 13.35 12.81
C GLY A 76 -1.06 14.19 12.34
N TYR A 77 -1.35 15.35 11.73
CA TYR A 77 -0.31 16.24 11.22
C TYR A 77 0.37 17.01 12.37
N ILE A 78 1.69 16.82 12.50
CA ILE A 78 2.52 17.55 13.46
C ILE A 78 3.35 18.56 12.68
N LYS A 79 3.12 19.85 12.92
CA LYS A 79 3.92 20.92 12.31
C LYS A 79 5.20 21.08 13.10
N VAL A 80 6.36 20.86 12.47
CA VAL A 80 7.69 20.90 13.11
C VAL A 80 8.70 21.49 12.13
N THR A 81 9.78 22.09 12.65
CA THR A 81 10.92 22.46 11.81
C THR A 81 11.58 21.23 11.21
N HIS A 82 12.14 21.38 10.02
CA HIS A 82 12.81 20.33 9.26
C HIS A 82 13.83 19.55 10.11
N ASP A 83 14.71 20.26 10.80
CA ASP A 83 15.86 19.64 11.47
C ASP A 83 15.45 18.72 12.63
N HIS A 84 14.39 19.06 13.37
CA HIS A 84 13.92 18.25 14.50
C HIS A 84 13.12 17.03 14.05
N ALA A 85 12.32 17.18 13.00
CA ALA A 85 11.51 16.09 12.47
C ALA A 85 12.35 15.09 11.67
N CYS A 86 13.28 15.56 10.85
CA CYS A 86 14.14 14.73 10.00
C CYS A 86 14.87 13.64 10.80
N GLY A 87 15.61 14.02 11.85
CA GLY A 87 16.36 13.04 12.64
C GLY A 87 15.47 12.00 13.34
N THR A 88 14.33 12.44 13.87
CA THR A 88 13.38 11.57 14.59
C THR A 88 12.70 10.59 13.63
N ILE A 89 12.22 11.08 12.48
CA ILE A 89 11.47 10.28 11.52
C ILE A 89 12.40 9.30 10.80
N THR A 90 13.58 9.74 10.33
CA THR A 90 14.57 8.86 9.69
C THR A 90 14.93 7.70 10.62
N ASN A 91 15.22 8.00 11.89
CA ASN A 91 15.56 6.96 12.87
C ASN A 91 14.41 5.98 13.15
N ALA A 92 13.15 6.40 12.99
CA ALA A 92 11.98 5.54 13.12
C ALA A 92 11.76 4.68 11.87
N ILE A 93 11.98 5.21 10.68
CA ILE A 93 11.94 4.48 9.41
C ILE A 93 13.02 3.41 9.36
N ASP A 94 14.26 3.76 9.69
CA ASP A 94 15.39 2.82 9.79
C ASP A 94 15.07 1.68 10.76
N PHE A 95 14.41 2.01 11.87
CA PHE A 95 13.97 1.00 12.83
C PHE A 95 12.89 0.08 12.25
N CYS A 96 11.93 0.58 11.47
CA CYS A 96 10.95 -0.27 10.81
C CYS A 96 11.62 -1.23 9.83
N PHE A 97 12.60 -0.76 9.05
CA PHE A 97 13.39 -1.63 8.17
C PHE A 97 14.20 -2.67 8.96
N TYR A 98 14.85 -2.27 10.06
CA TYR A 98 15.56 -3.20 10.94
C TYR A 98 14.63 -4.31 11.46
N VAL A 99 13.40 -3.97 11.86
CA VAL A 99 12.41 -4.96 12.30
C VAL A 99 11.98 -5.89 11.16
N MET A 100 11.71 -5.34 9.97
CA MET A 100 11.37 -6.14 8.78
C MET A 100 12.50 -7.12 8.42
N ASP A 101 13.74 -6.64 8.36
CA ASP A 101 14.92 -7.45 8.04
C ASP A 101 15.15 -8.55 9.09
N HIS A 102 14.89 -8.27 10.38
CA HIS A 102 15.03 -9.27 11.45
C HIS A 102 13.98 -10.38 11.37
N PHE A 103 12.71 -10.04 11.12
CA PHE A 103 11.61 -10.99 11.06
C PHE A 103 11.32 -11.44 9.61
N GLY A 104 12.35 -11.57 8.77
CA GLY A 104 12.30 -11.64 7.30
C GLY A 104 11.11 -12.36 6.63
N ASP A 105 10.59 -13.45 7.19
CA ASP A 105 9.48 -14.23 6.62
C ASP A 105 8.11 -14.02 7.31
N ASN A 106 8.01 -13.07 8.24
CA ASN A 106 6.79 -12.80 9.00
C ASN A 106 5.99 -11.63 8.40
N GLU A 107 5.07 -11.95 7.49
CA GLU A 107 4.22 -10.95 6.83
C GLU A 107 3.45 -10.06 7.82
N SER A 108 3.01 -10.61 8.96
CA SER A 108 2.27 -9.83 9.97
C SER A 108 3.11 -8.75 10.63
N VAL A 109 4.39 -9.01 10.88
CA VAL A 109 5.33 -7.99 11.38
C VAL A 109 5.57 -6.93 10.30
N TRP A 110 5.78 -7.36 9.06
CA TRP A 110 5.99 -6.47 7.92
C TRP A 110 4.79 -5.55 7.67
N GLU A 111 3.57 -6.08 7.77
CA GLU A 111 2.33 -5.31 7.67
C GLU A 111 2.30 -4.20 8.73
N LYS A 112 2.61 -4.54 10.00
CA LYS A 112 2.58 -3.55 11.08
C LYS A 112 3.71 -2.53 11.01
N ALA A 113 4.88 -2.92 10.52
CA ALA A 113 5.97 -1.98 10.27
C ALA A 113 5.60 -1.03 9.11
N SER A 114 4.94 -1.55 8.08
CA SER A 114 4.43 -0.77 6.96
C SER A 114 3.34 0.23 7.39
N ASP A 115 2.44 -0.17 8.30
CA ASP A 115 1.43 0.71 8.90
C ASP A 115 2.07 1.91 9.62
N VAL A 116 3.13 1.68 10.41
CA VAL A 116 3.88 2.76 11.07
C VAL A 116 4.56 3.66 10.03
N MET A 117 5.18 3.07 9.01
CA MET A 117 5.85 3.82 7.93
C MET A 117 4.91 4.72 7.15
N VAL A 118 3.66 4.32 6.90
CA VAL A 118 2.64 5.16 6.25
C VAL A 118 2.52 6.51 6.96
N HIS A 119 2.39 6.48 8.30
CA HIS A 119 2.28 7.71 9.08
C HIS A 119 3.60 8.50 9.14
N LEU A 120 4.75 7.81 9.18
CA LEU A 120 6.06 8.46 9.15
C LEU A 120 6.26 9.19 7.81
N PHE A 121 5.90 8.58 6.69
CA PHE A 121 5.98 9.19 5.37
C PHE A 121 4.98 10.34 5.19
N ASP A 122 3.79 10.25 5.78
CA ASP A 122 2.86 11.37 5.82
C ASP A 122 3.45 12.60 6.53
N LEU A 123 4.20 12.41 7.61
CA LEU A 123 4.94 13.48 8.28
C LEU A 123 6.12 14.00 7.44
N LEU A 124 6.78 13.12 6.67
CA LEU A 124 7.86 13.49 5.75
C LEU A 124 7.41 14.23 4.50
N LYS A 125 6.11 14.33 4.21
CA LYS A 125 5.60 15.16 3.09
C LYS A 125 6.06 16.63 3.20
N LEU A 126 6.63 17.05 4.32
CA LEU A 126 7.21 18.38 4.47
C LEU A 126 8.66 18.48 3.97
N TYR A 127 9.36 17.35 3.77
CA TYR A 127 10.83 17.29 3.61
C TYR A 127 11.22 16.42 2.42
N GLU A 128 11.49 17.09 1.30
CA GLU A 128 11.73 16.49 0.00
C GLU A 128 13.01 15.66 -0.08
N GLU A 129 14.10 16.12 0.54
CA GLU A 129 15.45 15.54 0.39
C GLU A 129 15.57 14.10 0.91
N LEU A 130 14.71 13.69 1.85
CA LEU A 130 14.78 12.36 2.47
C LEU A 130 14.03 11.28 1.69
N SER A 131 13.19 11.68 0.76
CA SER A 131 12.26 10.76 0.14
C SER A 131 12.85 9.86 -0.92
N GLU A 132 13.86 10.35 -1.64
CA GLU A 132 14.48 9.62 -2.75
C GLU A 132 15.19 8.40 -2.16
N SER A 133 16.02 8.60 -1.14
CA SER A 133 16.70 7.52 -0.43
C SER A 133 15.71 6.51 0.17
N PHE A 134 14.62 6.95 0.81
CA PHE A 134 13.64 6.02 1.35
C PHE A 134 12.87 5.27 0.26
N SER A 135 12.61 5.90 -0.87
CA SER A 135 11.95 5.24 -2.00
C SER A 135 12.81 4.14 -2.60
N GLU A 136 14.13 4.34 -2.71
CA GLU A 136 15.08 3.29 -3.09
C GLU A 136 15.10 2.15 -2.07
N MET A 137 15.15 2.48 -0.77
CA MET A 137 15.15 1.47 0.30
C MET A 137 13.87 0.61 0.28
N ILE A 138 12.70 1.22 0.05
CA ILE A 138 11.45 0.49 -0.10
C ILE A 138 11.53 -0.49 -1.27
N VAL A 139 11.99 -0.02 -2.43
CA VAL A 139 12.13 -0.89 -3.62
C VAL A 139 13.13 -2.02 -3.37
N GLU A 140 14.28 -1.74 -2.76
CA GLU A 140 15.27 -2.76 -2.40
C GLU A 140 14.67 -3.83 -1.49
N ARG A 141 13.88 -3.43 -0.49
CA ARG A 141 13.20 -4.37 0.44
C ARG A 141 12.04 -5.10 -0.22
N PHE A 142 11.37 -4.46 -1.16
CA PHE A 142 10.36 -5.12 -1.97
C PHE A 142 10.97 -6.22 -2.83
N TYR A 143 12.12 -6.00 -3.46
CA TYR A 143 12.81 -7.05 -4.21
C TYR A 143 13.29 -8.23 -3.34
N ARG A 144 13.62 -7.97 -2.07
CA ARG A 144 14.07 -9.00 -1.13
C ARG A 144 12.93 -9.80 -0.51
N SER A 145 11.71 -9.30 -0.57
CA SER A 145 10.53 -9.94 -0.02
C SER A 145 9.50 -10.19 -1.12
N ASN A 146 8.42 -10.90 -0.77
CA ASN A 146 7.25 -10.97 -1.64
C ASN A 146 6.02 -10.37 -0.94
N PHE A 147 6.25 -9.60 0.13
CA PHE A 147 5.17 -9.06 0.94
C PHE A 147 4.64 -7.78 0.30
N SER A 148 3.38 -7.85 -0.12
CA SER A 148 2.70 -6.74 -0.78
C SER A 148 2.58 -5.51 0.13
N CYS A 149 2.66 -5.67 1.45
CA CYS A 149 2.42 -4.61 2.44
C CYS A 149 3.31 -3.37 2.26
N ILE A 150 4.54 -3.56 1.78
CA ILE A 150 5.50 -2.49 1.59
C ILE A 150 5.12 -1.54 0.43
N THR A 151 4.20 -1.96 -0.44
CA THR A 151 3.63 -1.07 -1.46
C THR A 151 2.76 0.04 -0.82
N THR A 152 2.25 -0.16 0.40
CA THR A 152 1.43 0.84 1.10
C THR A 152 2.24 2.09 1.45
N PRO A 153 3.38 2.02 2.16
CA PRO A 153 4.22 3.19 2.35
C PRO A 153 4.74 3.78 1.03
N PHE A 154 5.04 2.95 0.03
CA PHE A 154 5.39 3.42 -1.30
C PHE A 154 4.30 4.31 -1.90
N LEU A 155 3.03 3.91 -1.82
CA LEU A 155 1.90 4.69 -2.33
C LEU A 155 1.80 6.08 -1.71
N ILE A 156 2.10 6.21 -0.42
CA ILE A 156 2.09 7.50 0.29
C ILE A 156 3.16 8.43 -0.28
N LEU A 157 4.39 7.93 -0.40
CA LEU A 157 5.49 8.68 -1.01
C LEU A 157 5.15 9.04 -2.45
N ASN A 158 4.77 8.05 -3.25
CA ASN A 158 4.46 8.20 -4.65
C ASN A 158 3.40 9.28 -4.86
N ASN A 159 2.27 9.23 -4.14
CA ASN A 159 1.21 10.22 -4.25
C ASN A 159 1.65 11.64 -3.92
N TYR A 160 2.58 11.81 -2.97
CA TYR A 160 3.18 13.11 -2.69
C TYR A 160 4.08 13.59 -3.83
N TYR A 161 5.00 12.74 -4.31
CA TYR A 161 5.93 13.11 -5.40
C TYR A 161 5.20 13.42 -6.70
N TRP A 162 4.22 12.61 -7.08
CA TRP A 162 3.43 12.86 -8.28
C TRP A 162 2.70 14.20 -8.25
N GLY A 163 2.24 14.63 -7.08
CA GLY A 163 1.57 15.92 -6.92
C GLY A 163 2.52 17.12 -7.08
N LYS A 164 3.78 16.98 -6.66
CA LYS A 164 4.75 18.09 -6.60
C LYS A 164 5.73 18.12 -7.80
N TYR A 165 6.15 16.95 -8.28
CA TYR A 165 7.11 16.76 -9.37
C TYR A 165 6.48 16.00 -10.52
N PHE A 166 5.43 16.57 -11.09
CA PHE A 166 4.80 16.02 -12.29
C PHE A 166 5.88 15.58 -13.28
N ASN A 167 5.84 14.31 -13.67
CA ASN A 167 6.63 13.75 -14.76
C ASN A 167 8.13 13.50 -14.50
N THR A 168 8.55 13.21 -13.27
CA THR A 168 9.91 12.70 -13.05
C THR A 168 10.00 11.24 -13.50
N GLY A 169 10.98 10.93 -14.36
CA GLY A 169 11.28 9.54 -14.74
C GLY A 169 11.57 8.64 -13.53
N TRP A 170 11.93 9.23 -12.39
CA TRP A 170 12.19 8.56 -11.12
C TRP A 170 10.95 7.85 -10.53
N THR A 171 9.84 8.57 -10.35
CA THR A 171 8.60 7.99 -9.79
C THR A 171 8.03 6.89 -10.69
N TRP A 172 8.17 7.08 -12.00
CA TRP A 172 7.88 6.06 -13.00
C TRP A 172 8.76 4.82 -12.84
N TRP A 173 10.08 5.00 -12.73
CA TRP A 173 11.04 3.91 -12.57
C TRP A 173 10.79 3.09 -11.30
N LEU A 174 10.54 3.73 -10.17
CA LEU A 174 10.22 3.01 -8.92
C LEU A 174 8.93 2.20 -9.03
N SER A 175 7.89 2.79 -9.64
CA SER A 175 6.63 2.08 -9.86
C SER A 175 6.84 0.88 -10.78
N TRP A 176 7.64 1.05 -11.84
CA TRP A 176 8.03 -0.03 -12.74
C TRP A 176 8.71 -1.19 -11.99
N CYS A 177 9.66 -0.90 -11.10
CA CYS A 177 10.32 -1.91 -10.29
C CYS A 177 9.34 -2.76 -9.47
N ILE A 178 8.32 -2.12 -8.87
CA ILE A 178 7.28 -2.83 -8.13
C ILE A 178 6.44 -3.72 -9.05
N PHE A 179 6.04 -3.23 -10.21
CA PHE A 179 5.24 -4.03 -11.14
C PHE A 179 6.03 -5.21 -11.70
N GLU A 180 7.26 -5.00 -12.16
CA GLU A 180 8.10 -6.06 -12.72
C GLU A 180 8.27 -7.21 -11.72
N HIS A 181 8.70 -6.90 -10.50
CA HIS A 181 8.87 -7.92 -9.46
C HIS A 181 7.57 -8.64 -9.09
N SER A 182 6.46 -7.89 -9.01
CA SER A 182 5.18 -8.49 -8.64
C SER A 182 4.58 -9.37 -9.74
N LEU A 183 4.75 -8.95 -10.99
CA LEU A 183 4.26 -9.71 -12.15
C LEU A 183 5.08 -10.97 -12.33
N ASP A 184 6.40 -10.91 -12.15
CA ASP A 184 7.27 -12.09 -12.14
C ASP A 184 6.88 -13.05 -11.01
N TYR A 185 6.56 -12.54 -9.82
CA TYR A 185 6.06 -13.35 -8.71
C TYR A 185 4.73 -14.06 -9.05
N LEU A 186 3.86 -13.41 -9.82
CA LEU A 186 2.53 -13.90 -10.17
C LEU A 186 2.49 -14.77 -11.44
N GLU A 187 3.51 -14.76 -12.30
CA GLU A 187 3.49 -15.37 -13.64
C GLU A 187 3.03 -16.84 -13.64
N ASN A 188 3.37 -17.59 -12.61
CA ASN A 188 3.07 -19.02 -12.48
C ASN A 188 2.14 -19.33 -11.30
N LYS A 189 1.39 -18.34 -10.81
CA LYS A 189 0.52 -18.46 -9.64
C LYS A 189 -0.92 -18.12 -9.98
N ASP A 190 -1.84 -18.69 -9.22
CA ASP A 190 -3.22 -18.25 -9.27
C ASP A 190 -3.34 -16.93 -8.49
N SER A 191 -3.68 -15.84 -9.18
CA SER A 191 -3.89 -14.54 -8.53
C SER A 191 -5.05 -14.54 -7.53
N ASN A 192 -5.94 -15.53 -7.58
CA ASN A 192 -6.99 -15.72 -6.57
C ASN A 192 -6.42 -16.05 -5.18
N ASP A 193 -5.20 -16.59 -5.12
CA ASP A 193 -4.49 -16.82 -3.85
C ASP A 193 -3.84 -15.54 -3.29
N TYR A 194 -3.79 -14.46 -4.08
CA TYR A 194 -3.07 -13.22 -3.74
C TYR A 194 -3.91 -11.94 -3.94
N PRO A 195 -5.18 -11.87 -3.47
CA PRO A 195 -6.05 -10.73 -3.73
C PRO A 195 -5.50 -9.41 -3.17
N LEU A 196 -4.81 -9.45 -2.03
CA LEU A 196 -4.20 -8.25 -1.42
C LEU A 196 -3.06 -7.69 -2.27
N LEU A 197 -2.24 -8.54 -2.89
CA LEU A 197 -1.20 -8.09 -3.81
C LEU A 197 -1.83 -7.44 -5.04
N VAL A 198 -2.87 -8.06 -5.62
CA VAL A 198 -3.59 -7.49 -6.77
C VAL A 198 -4.19 -6.13 -6.42
N GLU A 199 -4.90 -6.03 -5.29
CA GLU A 199 -5.47 -4.76 -4.80
C GLU A 199 -4.39 -3.66 -4.72
N ARG A 200 -3.27 -3.98 -4.07
CA ARG A 200 -2.17 -3.05 -3.83
C ARG A 200 -1.48 -2.63 -5.13
N LEU A 201 -1.29 -3.54 -6.08
CA LEU A 201 -0.76 -3.22 -7.41
C LEU A 201 -1.69 -2.29 -8.17
N MET A 202 -3.00 -2.53 -8.13
CA MET A 202 -3.97 -1.66 -8.79
C MET A 202 -4.00 -0.28 -8.15
N LYS A 203 -3.83 -0.17 -6.82
CA LYS A 203 -3.65 1.13 -6.15
C LYS A 203 -2.42 1.89 -6.63
N VAL A 204 -1.34 1.21 -7.03
CA VAL A 204 -0.14 1.84 -7.62
C VAL A 204 -0.40 2.21 -9.09
N TYR A 205 -1.10 1.36 -9.84
CA TYR A 205 -1.33 1.52 -11.28
C TYR A 205 -2.36 2.60 -11.61
N ASN A 206 -3.44 2.69 -10.83
CA ASN A 206 -4.54 3.64 -11.04
C ASN A 206 -4.07 5.10 -11.16
N PRO A 207 -3.26 5.64 -10.23
CA PRO A 207 -2.71 6.99 -10.37
C PRO A 207 -1.82 7.19 -11.60
N LEU A 208 -1.15 6.15 -12.10
CA LEU A 208 -0.26 6.24 -13.26
C LEU A 208 -1.05 6.40 -14.55
N ILE A 209 -2.07 5.56 -14.77
CA ILE A 209 -2.93 5.69 -15.96
C ILE A 209 -3.64 7.04 -15.95
N ALA A 210 -4.21 7.44 -14.81
CA ALA A 210 -4.97 8.69 -14.70
C ALA A 210 -4.15 9.95 -14.99
N ARG A 211 -2.82 9.91 -14.76
CA ARG A 211 -1.94 11.08 -14.92
C ARG A 211 -1.07 11.02 -16.17
N GLN A 212 -0.64 9.82 -16.56
CA GLN A 212 0.30 9.56 -17.65
C GLN A 212 -0.24 8.54 -18.64
N TYR A 213 -1.53 8.64 -18.98
CA TYR A 213 -2.24 7.70 -19.84
C TYR A 213 -1.42 7.19 -21.04
N TYR A 214 -1.00 8.08 -21.94
CA TYR A 214 -0.27 7.68 -23.16
C TYR A 214 1.11 7.09 -22.86
N GLY A 215 1.80 7.61 -21.84
CA GLY A 215 3.09 7.08 -21.39
C GLY A 215 2.98 5.72 -20.72
N THR A 216 1.80 5.40 -20.17
CA THR A 216 1.54 4.16 -19.43
C THR A 216 1.00 3.07 -20.35
N VAL A 217 0.00 3.39 -21.18
CA VAL A 217 -0.74 2.40 -21.98
C VAL A 217 0.11 1.77 -23.08
N ASP A 218 1.08 2.50 -23.64
CA ASP A 218 1.96 1.99 -24.70
C ASP A 218 3.17 1.19 -24.17
N THR A 219 3.16 0.83 -22.89
CA THR A 219 4.25 0.09 -22.25
C THR A 219 3.95 -1.40 -22.18
N GLN A 220 5.00 -2.22 -22.13
CA GLN A 220 4.89 -3.66 -21.91
C GLN A 220 4.16 -3.98 -20.60
N MET A 221 4.36 -3.15 -19.56
CA MET A 221 3.67 -3.29 -18.27
C MET A 221 2.14 -3.24 -18.41
N SER A 222 1.58 -2.33 -19.22
CA SER A 222 0.13 -2.32 -19.46
C SER A 222 -0.35 -3.63 -20.10
N GLY A 223 0.46 -4.26 -20.94
CA GLY A 223 0.16 -5.58 -21.50
C GLY A 223 -0.05 -6.68 -20.45
N SER A 224 0.60 -6.58 -19.29
CA SER A 224 0.46 -7.53 -18.17
C SER A 224 -0.56 -7.07 -17.12
N MET A 225 -0.63 -5.77 -16.85
CA MET A 225 -1.55 -5.20 -15.86
C MET A 225 -3.02 -5.30 -16.28
N ILE A 226 -3.32 -5.19 -17.58
CA ILE A 226 -4.71 -5.26 -18.07
C ILE A 226 -5.31 -6.67 -17.90
N PRO A 227 -4.62 -7.77 -18.31
CA PRO A 227 -5.07 -9.12 -17.98
C PRO A 227 -5.23 -9.34 -16.48
N LEU A 228 -4.29 -8.84 -15.67
CA LEU A 228 -4.36 -8.95 -14.21
C LEU A 228 -5.61 -8.25 -13.65
N ALA A 229 -5.89 -7.02 -14.08
CA ALA A 229 -7.09 -6.28 -13.69
C ALA A 229 -8.38 -6.98 -14.16
N SER A 230 -8.38 -7.54 -15.37
CA SER A 230 -9.52 -8.28 -15.92
C SER A 230 -9.81 -9.55 -15.15
N HIS A 231 -8.76 -10.28 -14.75
CA HIS A 231 -8.89 -11.44 -13.87
C HIS A 231 -9.31 -11.04 -12.46
N GLY A 232 -8.83 -9.90 -11.96
CA GLY A 232 -9.19 -9.35 -10.67
C GLY A 232 -10.69 -9.08 -10.46
N LEU A 233 -11.46 -8.99 -11.54
CA LEU A 233 -12.94 -8.93 -11.50
C LEU A 233 -13.60 -10.21 -10.95
N LEU A 234 -12.86 -11.32 -10.87
CA LEU A 234 -13.33 -12.60 -10.33
C LEU A 234 -12.93 -12.81 -8.86
N LEU A 235 -12.13 -11.91 -8.28
CA LEU A 235 -11.67 -12.04 -6.90
C LEU A 235 -12.84 -11.83 -5.93
N GLU A 236 -12.89 -12.67 -4.88
CA GLU A 236 -13.91 -12.56 -3.82
C GLU A 236 -13.73 -11.31 -2.93
N GLY A 237 -12.57 -10.64 -3.00
CA GLY A 237 -12.27 -9.44 -2.21
C GLY A 237 -12.82 -8.16 -2.82
N GLU A 238 -13.80 -7.54 -2.16
CA GLU A 238 -14.44 -6.28 -2.60
C GLU A 238 -13.41 -5.17 -2.91
N ASN A 239 -12.38 -5.02 -2.07
CA ASN A 239 -11.35 -3.99 -2.30
C ASN A 239 -10.53 -4.24 -3.57
N ALA A 240 -10.09 -5.48 -3.78
CA ALA A 240 -9.33 -5.86 -4.97
C ALA A 240 -10.18 -5.67 -6.22
N PHE A 241 -11.43 -6.15 -6.18
CA PHE A 241 -12.41 -5.96 -7.24
C PHE A 241 -12.58 -4.48 -7.59
N ASN A 242 -12.80 -3.62 -6.60
CA ASN A 242 -13.03 -2.18 -6.81
C ASN A 242 -11.82 -1.49 -7.45
N GLU A 243 -10.60 -1.82 -7.02
CA GLU A 243 -9.39 -1.24 -7.60
C GLU A 243 -9.13 -1.74 -9.03
N CYS A 244 -9.46 -3.00 -9.34
CA CYS A 244 -9.43 -3.55 -10.70
C CYS A 244 -10.45 -2.90 -11.62
N VAL A 245 -11.70 -2.73 -11.17
CA VAL A 245 -12.75 -2.02 -11.92
C VAL A 245 -12.30 -0.60 -12.21
N ARG A 246 -11.75 0.10 -11.21
CA ARG A 246 -11.22 1.45 -11.38
C ARG A 246 -10.13 1.51 -12.45
N ALA A 247 -9.21 0.55 -12.46
CA ALA A 247 -8.15 0.49 -13.48
C ALA A 247 -8.70 0.32 -14.89
N LEU A 248 -9.69 -0.56 -15.07
CA LEU A 248 -10.31 -0.80 -16.37
C LEU A 248 -11.15 0.40 -16.83
N ILE A 249 -11.88 1.05 -15.92
CA ILE A 249 -12.61 2.29 -16.21
C ILE A 249 -11.63 3.38 -16.65
N GLU A 250 -10.55 3.59 -15.88
CA GLU A 250 -9.55 4.60 -16.20
C GLU A 250 -8.86 4.31 -17.53
N LEU A 251 -8.64 3.03 -17.86
CA LEU A 251 -8.08 2.63 -19.14
C LEU A 251 -9.02 2.88 -20.33
N PHE A 252 -10.29 2.50 -20.23
CA PHE A 252 -11.19 2.52 -21.39
C PHE A 252 -12.01 3.81 -21.54
N LEU A 253 -12.17 4.57 -20.45
CA LEU A 253 -13.00 5.78 -20.39
C LEU A 253 -12.18 7.05 -20.05
N HIS A 254 -10.85 7.00 -20.18
CA HIS A 254 -9.99 8.14 -19.85
C HIS A 254 -10.40 9.41 -20.65
N PRO A 255 -10.58 10.59 -20.01
CA PRO A 255 -10.97 11.82 -20.70
C PRO A 255 -10.04 12.24 -21.85
N SER A 256 -8.74 11.95 -21.70
CA SER A 256 -7.73 12.20 -22.75
C SER A 256 -7.94 11.40 -24.05
N ILE A 257 -8.82 10.40 -24.06
CA ILE A 257 -9.25 9.70 -25.27
C ILE A 257 -10.09 10.64 -26.15
N GLU A 258 -10.83 11.60 -25.60
CA GLU A 258 -11.72 12.48 -26.39
C GLU A 258 -10.97 13.66 -27.04
N VAL A 259 -9.86 14.12 -26.45
CA VAL A 259 -9.13 15.32 -26.90
C VAL A 259 -8.15 15.00 -28.05
N ARG A 260 -8.28 15.68 -29.19
CA ARG A 260 -7.46 15.47 -30.41
C ARG A 260 -6.00 15.93 -30.23
N SER A 261 -5.11 15.07 -29.74
CA SER A 261 -3.64 15.25 -29.82
C SER A 261 -3.00 14.35 -30.89
N LYS A 262 -1.75 14.61 -31.28
CA LYS A 262 -1.01 13.77 -32.26
C LYS A 262 -0.59 12.41 -31.68
N ASP A 263 -0.29 12.34 -30.38
CA ASP A 263 0.07 11.11 -29.67
C ASP A 263 -1.09 10.10 -29.59
N LYS A 264 -2.33 10.59 -29.77
CA LYS A 264 -3.57 9.81 -29.80
C LYS A 264 -3.55 8.65 -30.81
N ARG A 265 -3.02 8.84 -32.02
CA ARG A 265 -3.11 7.79 -33.08
C ARG A 265 -2.45 6.48 -32.67
N LYS A 266 -1.37 6.54 -31.88
CA LYS A 266 -0.66 5.36 -31.38
C LYS A 266 -1.38 4.77 -30.16
N GLY A 267 -1.74 5.61 -29.20
CA GLY A 267 -2.49 5.20 -28.01
C GLY A 267 -3.84 4.56 -28.33
N ASP A 268 -4.64 5.16 -29.22
CA ASP A 268 -5.93 4.63 -29.66
C ASP A 268 -5.79 3.24 -30.29
N SER A 269 -4.76 3.01 -31.11
CA SER A 269 -4.52 1.70 -31.72
C SER A 269 -4.20 0.64 -30.66
N THR A 270 -3.42 1.00 -29.64
CA THR A 270 -3.04 0.09 -28.55
C THR A 270 -4.24 -0.22 -27.65
N VAL A 271 -5.01 0.79 -27.25
CA VAL A 271 -6.22 0.63 -26.41
C VAL A 271 -7.29 -0.17 -27.12
N VAL A 272 -7.55 0.12 -28.40
CA VAL A 272 -8.53 -0.64 -29.20
C VAL A 272 -8.10 -2.09 -29.33
N ARG A 273 -6.80 -2.36 -29.56
CA ARG A 273 -6.28 -3.72 -29.58
C ARG A 273 -6.53 -4.42 -28.23
N PHE A 274 -6.19 -3.79 -27.12
CA PHE A 274 -6.44 -4.37 -25.79
C PHE A 274 -7.92 -4.60 -25.52
N TYR A 275 -8.78 -3.65 -25.89
CA TYR A 275 -10.23 -3.83 -25.79
C TYR A 275 -10.68 -5.07 -26.57
N LEU A 276 -10.28 -5.21 -27.83
CA LEU A 276 -10.65 -6.36 -28.66
C LEU A 276 -10.11 -7.68 -28.09
N GLU A 277 -8.92 -7.69 -27.48
CA GLU A 277 -8.31 -8.88 -26.89
C GLU A 277 -8.93 -9.30 -25.54
N GLN A 278 -9.44 -8.32 -24.77
CA GLN A 278 -9.86 -8.56 -23.37
C GLN A 278 -11.36 -8.42 -23.15
N VAL A 279 -12.12 -7.77 -24.04
CA VAL A 279 -13.56 -7.50 -23.83
C VAL A 279 -14.35 -8.77 -23.59
N GLU A 280 -14.08 -9.85 -24.33
CA GLU A 280 -14.77 -11.12 -24.13
C GLU A 280 -14.52 -11.68 -22.72
N LYS A 281 -13.27 -11.61 -22.24
CA LYS A 281 -12.90 -12.05 -20.89
C LYS A 281 -13.54 -11.18 -19.83
N ILE A 282 -13.52 -9.85 -19.99
CA ILE A 282 -14.13 -8.89 -19.07
C ILE A 282 -15.64 -9.12 -18.98
N VAL A 283 -16.32 -9.27 -20.11
CA VAL A 283 -17.76 -9.52 -20.18
C VAL A 283 -18.10 -10.88 -19.56
N LYS A 284 -17.32 -11.92 -19.85
CA LYS A 284 -17.49 -13.23 -19.25
C LYS A 284 -17.33 -13.17 -17.73
N SER A 285 -16.28 -12.53 -17.22
CA SER A 285 -16.06 -12.37 -15.78
C SER A 285 -17.21 -11.60 -15.10
N SER A 286 -17.66 -10.52 -15.73
CA SER A 286 -18.78 -9.71 -15.22
C SER A 286 -20.09 -10.51 -15.21
N THR A 287 -20.33 -11.34 -16.22
CA THR A 287 -21.55 -12.18 -16.31
C THR A 287 -21.54 -13.26 -15.23
N VAL A 288 -20.41 -13.95 -15.03
CA VAL A 288 -20.24 -14.94 -13.95
C VAL A 288 -20.52 -14.30 -12.59
N LEU A 289 -20.06 -13.08 -12.36
CA LEU A 289 -20.30 -12.36 -11.10
C LEU A 289 -21.79 -12.04 -10.91
N ILE A 290 -22.50 -11.60 -11.96
CA ILE A 290 -23.95 -11.37 -11.93
C ILE A 290 -24.71 -12.67 -11.63
N GLU A 291 -24.31 -13.80 -12.23
CA GLU A 291 -24.91 -15.10 -11.97
C GLU A 291 -24.72 -15.56 -10.51
N ILE A 292 -23.51 -15.41 -9.96
CA ILE A 292 -23.21 -15.73 -8.55
C ILE A 292 -24.06 -14.88 -7.61
N VAL A 293 -24.16 -13.56 -7.87
CA VAL A 293 -25.00 -12.65 -7.09
C VAL A 293 -26.46 -13.08 -7.18
N TYR A 294 -26.97 -13.34 -8.39
CA TYR A 294 -28.36 -13.74 -8.60
C TYR A 294 -28.71 -15.06 -7.90
N MET A 295 -27.81 -16.06 -7.94
CA MET A 295 -27.98 -17.33 -7.23
C MET A 295 -27.92 -17.16 -5.70
N SER A 296 -27.10 -16.24 -5.21
CA SER A 296 -26.97 -15.96 -3.76
C SER A 296 -28.20 -15.23 -3.17
N PHE A 297 -28.93 -14.49 -4.00
CA PHE A 297 -30.16 -13.79 -3.62
C PHE A 297 -31.45 -14.50 -4.04
N SER A 298 -31.35 -15.64 -4.73
CA SER A 298 -32.52 -16.48 -4.97
C SER A 298 -32.99 -17.07 -3.64
N PRO A 299 -34.21 -16.76 -3.16
CA PRO A 299 -34.74 -17.37 -1.97
C PRO A 299 -34.68 -18.88 -2.19
N GLN A 300 -34.06 -19.62 -1.27
CA GLN A 300 -34.27 -21.06 -1.21
C GLN A 300 -35.76 -21.26 -1.12
N GLU A 301 -36.39 -21.65 -2.24
CA GLU A 301 -37.76 -22.12 -2.25
C GLU A 301 -37.80 -23.25 -1.24
N THR A 302 -38.37 -22.90 -0.09
CA THR A 302 -38.60 -23.83 1.00
C THR A 302 -39.67 -24.75 0.45
N SER A 303 -39.21 -25.86 -0.14
CA SER A 303 -39.98 -27.06 -0.42
C SER A 303 -40.57 -27.58 0.90
N ARG A 304 -41.63 -26.92 1.35
CA ARG A 304 -42.66 -27.45 2.23
C ARG A 304 -43.96 -27.38 1.45
N LEU A 305 -44.16 -28.38 0.60
CA LEU A 305 -45.46 -28.96 0.26
C LEU A 305 -45.24 -30.45 -0.02
#